data_AF-A0A517LW08-F1
#
_entry.id   AF-A0A517LW08-F1
#
_cell.length_a   1.000
_cell.length_b   1.000
_cell.length_c   1.000
_cell.angle_alpha   90.00
_cell.angle_beta   90.00
_cell.angle_gamma   90.00
#
_symmetry.space_group_name_H-M   'P 1'
#
loop_
_entity.id
_entity.type
_entity.pdbx_description
1 polymer ?
#
loop_
_entity_poly.entity_id
_entity_poly.type
_entity_poly.pdbx_seq_one_letter_code
_entity_poly.pdbx_strand_id
1 'polypeptide(L)'
;MHLFTCPCGDSFPISTAQAGQSISCPHCNQSVLLPKLRDLKQLPSAQLAEEASPDRGWSGGQGLLFSVIFACLLASLGMSAWSSYRWLQIEKPPTRDEMIAIGHEEIANHSAPQLQEFWLNYGRPGMGTRRMPGYAQVQVYRDSWKHWAFGGYAASAVCLVALVLVIRKKSSST
;
A
#
# COMPACT_ATOMS: atom_id res chain seq x y z
N MET A 1 -16.22 41.79 -0.42
CA MET A 1 -15.67 42.24 0.88
C MET A 1 -14.21 42.62 0.65
N HIS A 2 -13.74 43.73 1.25
CA HIS A 2 -12.37 44.23 1.06
C HIS A 2 -11.59 44.10 2.36
N LEU A 3 -10.26 43.92 2.28
CA LEU A 3 -9.41 43.89 3.47
C LEU A 3 -8.85 45.28 3.72
N PHE A 4 -9.00 45.78 4.95
CA PHE A 4 -8.39 47.03 5.38
C PHE A 4 -7.35 46.75 6.46
N THR A 5 -6.14 47.25 6.24
CA THR A 5 -5.04 47.13 7.17
C THR A 5 -5.06 48.31 8.14
N CYS A 6 -5.28 48.00 9.42
CA CYS A 6 -5.21 48.98 10.49
C CYS A 6 -3.75 49.47 10.69
N PRO A 7 -3.51 50.70 11.16
CA PRO A 7 -2.17 51.14 11.58
C PRO A 7 -1.52 50.27 12.67
N CYS A 8 -2.28 49.41 13.36
CA CYS A 8 -1.72 48.42 14.28
C CYS A 8 -1.05 47.21 13.59
N GLY A 9 -1.17 47.09 12.26
CA GLY A 9 -0.60 46.01 11.45
C GLY A 9 -1.59 44.89 11.12
N ASP A 10 -2.75 44.84 11.79
CA ASP A 10 -3.76 43.80 11.56
C ASP A 10 -4.70 44.16 10.41
N SER A 11 -4.99 43.17 9.57
CA SER A 11 -5.95 43.30 8.46
C SER A 11 -7.28 42.64 8.83
N PHE A 12 -8.39 43.33 8.60
CA PHE A 12 -9.73 42.79 8.87
C PHE A 12 -10.69 43.07 7.70
N PRO A 13 -11.71 42.22 7.51
CA PRO A 13 -12.65 42.35 6.40
C PRO A 13 -13.64 43.48 6.66
N ILE A 14 -13.81 44.36 5.67
CA ILE A 14 -14.77 45.45 5.67
C ILE A 14 -15.75 45.33 4.49
N SER A 15 -16.97 45.78 4.74
CA SER A 15 -17.99 45.92 3.70
C SER A 15 -17.85 47.27 2.99
N THR A 16 -18.18 47.32 1.70
CA THR A 16 -18.27 48.59 0.95
C THR A 16 -19.30 49.54 1.54
N ALA A 17 -20.29 49.03 2.29
CA ALA A 17 -21.29 49.84 3.00
C ALA A 17 -20.70 50.64 4.18
N GLN A 18 -19.52 50.28 4.69
CA GLN A 18 -18.87 50.93 5.84
C GLN A 18 -17.84 51.98 5.41
N ALA A 19 -17.73 52.23 4.10
CA ALA A 19 -16.79 53.19 3.54
C ALA A 19 -17.02 54.62 4.05
N GLY A 20 -15.97 55.29 4.52
CA GLY A 20 -16.06 56.64 5.07
C GLY A 20 -16.64 56.72 6.49
N GLN A 21 -16.91 55.59 7.15
CA GLN A 21 -17.30 55.56 8.56
C GLN A 21 -16.09 55.38 9.48
N SER A 22 -16.19 55.88 10.71
CA SER A 22 -15.25 55.54 11.78
C SER A 22 -15.68 54.22 12.42
N ILE A 23 -14.83 53.21 12.31
CA ILE A 23 -15.07 51.91 12.95
C ILE A 23 -13.98 51.62 13.97
N SER A 24 -14.34 50.92 15.03
CA SER A 24 -13.34 50.42 15.99
C SER A 24 -12.67 49.18 15.42
N CYS A 25 -11.34 49.16 15.40
CA CYS A 25 -10.60 47.97 15.03
C CYS A 25 -10.87 46.86 16.05
N PRO A 26 -11.22 45.64 15.61
CA PRO A 26 -11.49 44.53 16.53
C PRO A 26 -10.26 44.07 17.34
N HIS A 27 -9.04 44.44 16.91
CA HIS A 27 -7.79 44.01 17.55
C HIS A 27 -7.21 45.05 18.51
N CYS A 28 -7.11 46.32 18.09
CA CYS A 28 -6.54 47.38 18.93
C CYS A 28 -7.60 48.28 19.59
N ASN A 29 -8.88 48.08 19.26
CA ASN A 29 -10.03 48.86 19.73
C ASN A 29 -9.94 50.38 19.48
N GLN A 30 -8.98 50.82 18.65
CA GLN A 30 -8.85 52.21 18.23
C GLN A 30 -9.88 52.53 17.15
N SER A 31 -10.44 53.74 17.21
CA SER A 31 -11.33 54.26 16.17
C SER A 31 -10.51 54.67 14.96
N VAL A 32 -10.69 53.97 13.84
CA VAL A 32 -9.99 54.23 12.58
C VAL A 32 -11.00 54.71 11.54
N LEU A 33 -10.68 55.82 10.88
CA LEU A 33 -11.49 56.36 9.79
C LEU A 33 -11.24 55.53 8.53
N LEU A 34 -12.28 54.88 8.02
CA LEU A 34 -12.18 54.14 6.77
C LEU A 34 -12.05 55.10 5.58
N PRO A 35 -11.16 54.81 4.61
CA PRO A 35 -11.03 55.62 3.42
C PRO A 35 -12.33 55.61 2.59
N LYS A 36 -12.53 56.66 1.79
CA LYS A 36 -13.75 56.85 1.00
C LYS A 36 -13.88 55.74 -0.05
N LEU A 37 -15.12 55.47 -0.50
CA LEU A 37 -15.46 54.46 -1.52
C LEU A 37 -14.54 54.43 -2.74
N ARG A 38 -14.03 55.60 -3.16
CA ARG A 38 -13.13 55.73 -4.30
C ARG A 38 -11.78 55.02 -4.10
N ASP A 39 -11.26 55.05 -2.89
CA ASP A 39 -9.95 54.47 -2.53
C ASP A 39 -10.09 53.00 -2.11
N LEU A 40 -11.28 52.58 -1.64
CA LEU A 40 -11.59 51.16 -1.37
C LEU A 40 -11.59 50.29 -2.63
N LYS A 41 -11.92 50.85 -3.80
CA LYS A 41 -11.81 50.13 -5.09
C LYS A 41 -10.36 49.81 -5.49
N GLN A 42 -9.38 50.47 -4.88
CA GLN A 42 -7.96 50.22 -5.13
C GLN A 42 -7.38 49.17 -4.17
N LEU A 43 -8.11 48.77 -3.12
CA LEU A 43 -7.68 47.72 -2.21
C LEU A 43 -7.90 46.34 -2.86
N PRO A 44 -6.91 45.44 -2.80
CA PRO A 44 -7.05 44.08 -3.32
C PRO A 44 -8.26 43.40 -2.69
N SER A 45 -9.12 42.81 -3.52
CA SER A 45 -10.29 42.08 -3.05
C SER A 45 -9.84 40.84 -2.27
N ALA A 46 -10.54 40.51 -1.17
CA ALA A 46 -10.22 39.33 -0.35
C ALA A 46 -10.24 38.02 -1.16
N GLN A 47 -10.95 38.00 -2.30
CA GLN A 47 -11.02 36.86 -3.21
C GLN A 47 -9.67 36.54 -3.89
N LEU A 48 -8.85 37.56 -4.18
CA LEU A 48 -7.50 37.37 -4.75
C LEU A 48 -6.48 36.87 -3.72
N ALA A 49 -6.73 37.08 -2.43
CA ALA A 49 -5.88 36.54 -1.37
C ALA A 49 -6.16 35.05 -1.10
N GLU A 50 -7.37 34.57 -1.41
CA GLU A 50 -7.73 33.15 -1.31
C GLU A 50 -7.19 32.33 -2.48
N GLU A 51 -7.14 32.92 -3.69
CA GLU A 51 -6.48 32.35 -4.87
C GLU A 51 -4.95 32.32 -4.77
N ALA A 52 -4.36 33.10 -3.86
CA ALA A 52 -2.94 33.03 -3.50
C ALA A 52 -2.65 32.00 -2.40
N SER A 53 -3.53 31.00 -2.21
CA SER A 53 -3.09 29.77 -1.54
C SER A 53 -1.97 29.18 -2.41
N PRO A 54 -0.74 28.99 -1.88
CA PRO A 54 0.31 28.32 -2.65
C PRO A 54 -0.27 26.98 -3.09
N ASP A 55 -0.23 26.73 -4.40
CA ASP A 55 -0.77 25.52 -5.01
C ASP A 55 -0.49 24.33 -4.11
N ARG A 56 -1.54 23.85 -3.43
CA ARG A 56 -1.50 22.69 -2.54
C ARG A 56 -1.40 21.40 -3.35
N GLY A 57 -0.87 21.51 -4.58
CA GLY A 57 -0.66 20.47 -5.55
C GLY A 57 0.61 19.69 -5.23
N TRP A 58 0.61 18.40 -5.54
CA TRP A 58 1.82 17.60 -5.46
C TRP A 58 2.91 18.19 -6.34
N SER A 59 4.14 18.21 -5.83
CA SER A 59 5.30 18.32 -6.73
C SER A 59 5.29 17.15 -7.71
N GLY A 60 5.59 17.39 -8.99
CA GLY A 60 5.56 16.34 -10.02
C GLY A 60 6.38 15.10 -9.64
N GLY A 61 7.49 15.27 -8.92
CA GLY A 61 8.30 14.18 -8.38
C GLY A 61 7.60 13.36 -7.29
N GLN A 62 6.84 13.99 -6.39
CA GLN A 62 6.05 13.26 -5.38
C GLN A 62 4.92 12.45 -6.02
N GLY A 63 4.27 12.99 -7.05
CA GLY A 63 3.20 12.26 -7.75
C GLY A 63 3.71 11.06 -8.54
N LEU A 64 4.87 11.19 -9.17
CA LEU A 64 5.54 10.07 -9.82
C LEU A 64 5.91 8.99 -8.80
N LEU A 65 6.56 9.38 -7.70
CA LEU A 65 7.01 8.45 -6.66
C LEU A 65 5.85 7.72 -5.99
N PHE A 66 4.74 8.41 -5.70
CA PHE A 66 3.52 7.76 -5.22
C PHE A 66 2.97 6.75 -6.23
N SER A 67 2.87 7.13 -7.50
CA SER A 67 2.33 6.26 -8.55
C SER A 67 3.15 4.98 -8.69
N VAL A 68 4.47 5.09 -8.65
CA VAL A 68 5.38 3.93 -8.70
C VAL A 68 5.19 3.04 -7.48
N ILE A 69 5.20 3.59 -6.26
CA ILE A 69 5.03 2.81 -5.03
C ILE A 69 3.66 2.12 -5.00
N PHE A 70 2.61 2.84 -5.42
CA PHE A 70 1.26 2.30 -5.47
C PHE A 70 1.13 1.18 -6.50
N ALA A 71 1.73 1.34 -7.69
CA ALA A 71 1.77 0.28 -8.69
C ALA A 71 2.53 -0.96 -8.17
N CYS A 72 3.68 -0.75 -7.51
CA CYS A 72 4.43 -1.84 -6.87
C CYS A 72 3.61 -2.56 -5.79
N LEU A 73 2.86 -1.81 -4.98
CA LEU A 73 1.97 -2.36 -3.96
C LEU A 73 0.87 -3.25 -4.58
N LEU A 74 0.22 -2.78 -5.65
CA LEU A 74 -0.81 -3.57 -6.33
C LEU A 74 -0.22 -4.84 -6.96
N ALA A 75 0.96 -4.73 -7.59
CA ALA A 75 1.65 -5.87 -8.18
C ALA A 75 2.04 -6.91 -7.10
N SER A 76 2.59 -6.47 -5.96
CA SER A 76 2.97 -7.36 -4.87
C SER A 76 1.76 -8.02 -4.22
N LEU A 77 0.66 -7.28 -4.02
CA LEU A 77 -0.60 -7.85 -3.50
C LEU A 77 -1.20 -8.86 -4.47
N GLY A 78 -1.25 -8.54 -5.76
CA GLY A 78 -1.74 -9.46 -6.80
C GLY A 78 -0.93 -10.75 -6.86
N MET A 79 0.41 -10.64 -6.85
CA MET A 79 1.30 -11.80 -6.82
C MET A 79 1.12 -12.63 -5.54
N SER A 80 0.95 -11.98 -4.39
CA SER A 80 0.73 -12.67 -3.10
C SER A 80 -0.59 -13.42 -3.08
N ALA A 81 -1.67 -12.79 -3.56
CA ALA A 81 -2.99 -13.39 -3.64
C ALA A 81 -2.98 -14.60 -4.58
N TRP A 82 -2.38 -14.46 -5.76
CA TRP A 82 -2.22 -15.56 -6.71
C TRP A 82 -1.40 -16.72 -6.14
N SER A 83 -0.25 -16.42 -5.53
CA SER A 83 0.62 -17.45 -4.95
C SER A 83 -0.04 -18.17 -3.79
N SER A 84 -0.81 -17.45 -2.96
CA SER A 84 -1.58 -18.04 -1.85
C SER A 84 -2.71 -18.92 -2.35
N TYR A 85 -3.42 -18.48 -3.39
CA TYR A 85 -4.46 -19.30 -4.04
C TYR A 85 -3.87 -20.61 -4.57
N ARG A 86 -2.73 -20.54 -5.30
CA ARG A 86 -2.03 -21.72 -5.80
C ARG A 86 -1.55 -22.63 -4.66
N TRP A 87 -1.04 -22.04 -3.57
CA TRP A 87 -0.58 -22.80 -2.41
C TRP A 87 -1.72 -23.56 -1.71
N LEU A 88 -2.91 -22.96 -1.62
CA LEU A 88 -4.11 -23.57 -1.02
C LEU A 88 -4.74 -24.65 -1.91
N GLN A 89 -4.60 -24.55 -3.23
CA GLN A 89 -5.10 -25.58 -4.16
C GLN A 89 -4.26 -26.86 -4.17
N ILE A 90 -2.99 -26.79 -3.79
CA ILE A 90 -2.14 -27.99 -3.75
C ILE A 90 -2.49 -28.77 -2.48
N GLU A 91 -3.09 -29.94 -2.66
CA GLU A 91 -3.38 -30.88 -1.58
C GLU A 91 -2.11 -31.16 -0.75
N LYS A 92 -2.28 -31.24 0.58
CA LYS A 92 -1.14 -31.47 1.46
C LYS A 92 -0.59 -32.87 1.17
N PRO A 93 0.66 -32.99 0.68
CA PRO A 93 1.23 -34.31 0.43
C PRO A 93 1.36 -35.07 1.75
N PRO A 94 1.23 -36.41 1.72
CA PRO A 94 1.41 -37.24 2.89
C PRO A 94 2.83 -37.06 3.45
N THR A 95 2.94 -37.17 4.77
CA THR A 95 4.23 -37.12 5.45
C THR A 95 5.04 -38.37 5.14
N ARG A 96 6.35 -38.33 5.42
CA ARG A 96 7.23 -39.50 5.26
C ARG A 96 6.70 -40.69 6.06
N ASP A 97 6.24 -40.45 7.29
CA ASP A 97 5.77 -41.51 8.19
C ASP A 97 4.43 -42.07 7.72
N GLU A 98 3.53 -41.22 7.22
CA GLU A 98 2.29 -41.66 6.55
C GLU A 98 2.60 -42.52 5.32
N MET A 99 3.57 -42.14 4.49
CA MET A 99 3.98 -42.94 3.33
C MET A 99 4.61 -44.29 3.72
N ILE A 100 5.37 -44.33 4.82
CA ILE A 100 5.92 -45.58 5.36
C ILE A 100 4.78 -46.47 5.88
N ALA A 101 3.80 -45.89 6.57
CA ALA A 101 2.63 -46.62 7.07
C ALA A 101 1.78 -47.19 5.92
N ILE A 102 1.50 -46.39 4.88
CA ILE A 102 0.82 -46.83 3.66
C ILE A 102 1.59 -48.00 3.02
N GLY A 103 2.91 -47.89 2.91
CA GLY A 103 3.74 -48.97 2.39
C GLY A 103 3.69 -50.25 3.23
N HIS A 104 3.66 -50.13 4.56
CA HIS A 104 3.50 -51.29 5.44
C HIS A 104 2.14 -51.97 5.29
N GLU A 105 1.07 -51.17 5.17
CA GLU A 105 -0.28 -51.68 4.91
C GLU A 105 -0.37 -52.38 3.56
N GLU A 106 0.22 -51.78 2.52
CA GLU A 106 0.26 -52.36 1.18
C GLU A 106 1.04 -53.68 1.18
N ILE A 107 2.19 -53.75 1.85
CA ILE A 107 2.97 -55.00 2.00
C ILE A 107 2.16 -56.06 2.75
N ALA A 108 1.45 -55.70 3.81
CA ALA A 108 0.65 -56.64 4.60
C ALA A 108 -0.54 -57.23 3.80
N ASN A 109 -1.06 -56.48 2.84
CA ASN A 109 -2.19 -56.89 1.99
C ASN A 109 -1.78 -57.72 0.77
N HIS A 110 -0.48 -57.86 0.48
CA HIS A 110 0.02 -58.66 -0.64
C HIS A 110 0.60 -60.00 -0.19
N SER A 111 0.37 -61.04 -0.97
CA SER A 111 0.99 -62.35 -0.74
C SER A 111 2.48 -62.35 -1.11
N ALA A 112 3.26 -63.25 -0.50
CA ALA A 112 4.68 -63.41 -0.78
C ALA A 112 5.04 -63.52 -2.29
N PRO A 113 4.34 -64.31 -3.13
CA PRO A 113 4.66 -64.37 -4.56
C PRO A 113 4.39 -63.06 -5.30
N GLN A 114 3.35 -62.29 -4.91
CA GLN A 114 3.07 -60.97 -5.52
C GLN A 114 4.17 -59.96 -5.18
N LEU A 115 4.65 -59.94 -3.94
CA LEU A 115 5.78 -59.09 -3.54
C LEU A 115 7.06 -59.47 -4.27
N GLN A 116 7.29 -60.77 -4.50
CA GLN A 116 8.42 -61.25 -5.29
C GLN A 116 8.34 -60.78 -6.75
N GLU A 117 7.15 -60.86 -7.37
CA GLU A 117 6.93 -60.37 -8.72
C GLU A 117 7.15 -58.85 -8.82
N PHE A 118 6.66 -58.08 -7.83
CA PHE A 118 6.92 -56.65 -7.73
C PHE A 118 8.43 -56.35 -7.68
N TRP A 119 9.18 -57.08 -6.84
CA TRP A 119 10.63 -56.92 -6.77
C TRP A 119 11.36 -57.27 -8.07
N LEU A 120 10.94 -58.33 -8.76
CA LEU A 120 11.54 -58.73 -10.04
C LEU A 120 11.26 -57.70 -11.14
N ASN A 121 10.07 -57.09 -11.15
CA ASN A 121 9.66 -56.12 -12.15
C ASN A 121 10.22 -54.72 -11.90
N TYR A 122 10.26 -54.27 -10.64
CA TYR A 122 10.66 -52.90 -10.27
C TYR A 122 12.06 -52.79 -9.63
N GLY A 123 12.50 -53.81 -8.90
CA GLY A 123 13.79 -53.81 -8.19
C GLY A 123 14.97 -54.25 -9.07
N ARG A 124 14.75 -55.21 -9.98
CA ARG A 124 15.81 -55.83 -10.79
C ARG A 124 16.36 -54.99 -11.96
N PRO A 125 15.57 -54.18 -12.68
CA PRO A 125 16.08 -53.31 -13.73
C PRO A 125 17.00 -52.17 -13.25
N GLY A 126 17.29 -52.10 -11.94
CA GLY A 126 17.94 -50.96 -11.30
C GLY A 126 16.93 -49.83 -11.13
N MET A 127 16.90 -49.21 -9.94
CA MET A 127 15.96 -48.12 -9.62
C MET A 127 16.24 -46.80 -10.38
N GLY A 128 17.01 -46.84 -11.47
CA GLY A 128 17.45 -45.69 -12.23
C GLY A 128 18.25 -44.68 -11.39
N THR A 129 18.27 -43.43 -11.84
CA THR A 129 18.81 -42.33 -11.03
C THR A 129 17.89 -42.06 -9.85
N ARG A 130 18.47 -41.84 -8.67
CA ARG A 130 17.70 -41.49 -7.46
C ARG A 130 16.89 -40.23 -7.72
N ARG A 131 15.58 -40.37 -7.92
CA ARG A 131 14.62 -39.26 -7.98
C ARG A 131 14.03 -39.02 -6.60
N MET A 132 13.68 -37.77 -6.30
CA MET A 132 12.88 -37.49 -5.12
C MET A 132 11.53 -38.23 -5.24
N PRO A 133 11.01 -38.83 -4.15
CA PRO A 133 9.68 -39.41 -4.15
C PRO A 133 8.62 -38.38 -4.58
N GLY A 134 7.53 -38.82 -5.21
CA GLY A 134 6.48 -37.93 -5.74
C GLY A 134 5.94 -36.96 -4.67
N TYR A 135 5.65 -37.47 -3.46
CA TYR A 135 5.18 -36.64 -2.35
C TYR A 135 6.18 -35.54 -1.97
N ALA A 136 7.48 -35.83 -2.00
CA ALA A 136 8.53 -34.87 -1.67
C ALA A 136 8.68 -33.80 -2.77
N GLN A 137 8.52 -34.18 -4.04
CA GLN A 137 8.51 -33.23 -5.15
C GLN A 137 7.33 -32.25 -5.03
N VAL A 138 6.14 -32.77 -4.71
CA VAL A 138 4.93 -31.95 -4.48
C VAL A 138 5.13 -31.04 -3.27
N GLN A 139 5.77 -31.52 -2.20
CA GLN A 139 6.08 -30.70 -1.03
C GLN A 139 7.03 -29.54 -1.37
N VAL A 140 8.12 -29.80 -2.09
CA VAL A 140 9.06 -28.75 -2.54
C VAL A 140 8.36 -27.73 -3.42
N TYR A 141 7.54 -28.20 -4.37
CA TYR A 141 6.75 -27.33 -5.24
C TYR A 141 5.78 -26.46 -4.43
N ARG A 142 5.04 -27.05 -3.49
CA ARG A 142 4.11 -26.36 -2.60
C ARG A 142 4.83 -25.33 -1.71
N ASP A 143 5.97 -25.69 -1.16
CA ASP A 143 6.78 -24.78 -0.35
C ASP A 143 7.30 -23.60 -1.16
N SER A 144 7.66 -23.78 -2.44
CA SER A 144 8.06 -22.65 -3.29
C SER A 144 6.96 -21.58 -3.40
N TRP A 145 5.70 -21.99 -3.61
CA TRP A 145 4.55 -21.07 -3.66
C TRP A 145 4.31 -20.35 -2.33
N LYS A 146 4.51 -21.06 -1.22
CA LYS A 146 4.46 -20.47 0.12
C LYS A 146 5.49 -19.35 0.27
N HIS A 147 6.73 -19.57 -0.16
CA HIS A 147 7.77 -18.54 -0.10
C HIS A 147 7.43 -17.33 -0.98
N TRP A 148 6.90 -17.54 -2.18
CA TRP A 148 6.44 -16.46 -3.05
C TRP A 148 5.29 -15.64 -2.43
N ALA A 149 4.33 -16.32 -1.79
CA ALA A 149 3.24 -15.66 -1.07
C ALA A 149 3.76 -14.77 0.06
N PHE A 150 4.62 -15.32 0.94
CA PHE A 150 5.20 -14.55 2.04
C PHE A 150 6.11 -13.42 1.58
N GLY A 151 6.91 -13.65 0.53
CA GLY A 151 7.74 -12.60 -0.07
C GLY A 151 6.92 -11.43 -0.60
N GLY A 152 5.80 -11.72 -1.26
CA GLY A 152 4.87 -10.70 -1.73
C GLY A 152 4.18 -9.93 -0.60
N TYR A 153 3.80 -10.60 0.50
CA TYR A 153 3.26 -9.92 1.68
C TYR A 153 4.28 -8.98 2.33
N ALA A 154 5.53 -9.42 2.46
CA ALA A 154 6.61 -8.59 2.98
C ALA A 154 6.85 -7.35 2.08
N ALA A 155 6.90 -7.54 0.76
CA ALA A 155 7.04 -6.43 -0.19
C ALA A 155 5.86 -5.44 -0.11
N SER A 156 4.63 -5.95 0.03
CA SER A 156 3.43 -5.13 0.19
C SER A 156 3.48 -4.30 1.47
N ALA A 157 3.93 -4.88 2.58
CA ALA A 157 4.11 -4.16 3.84
C ALA A 157 5.13 -3.02 3.71
N VAL A 158 6.27 -3.27 3.06
CA VAL A 158 7.28 -2.22 2.80
C VAL A 158 6.70 -1.09 1.93
N CYS A 159 5.94 -1.42 0.88
CA CYS A 159 5.32 -0.43 0.03
C CYS A 159 4.28 0.40 0.79
N LEU A 160 3.46 -0.22 1.66
CA LEU A 160 2.51 0.50 2.52
C LEU A 160 3.22 1.48 3.45
N VAL A 161 4.30 1.05 4.11
CA VAL A 161 5.09 1.93 4.98
C VAL A 161 5.65 3.11 4.18
N ALA A 162 6.24 2.85 3.00
CA ALA A 162 6.76 3.91 2.15
C ALA A 162 5.67 4.90 1.71
N LEU A 163 4.49 4.40 1.36
CA LEU A 163 3.34 5.21 0.94
C LEU A 163 2.83 6.09 2.10
N VAL A 164 2.76 5.56 3.32
CA VAL A 164 2.45 6.34 4.53
C VAL A 164 3.50 7.42 4.78
N LEU A 165 4.79 7.13 4.63
CA LEU A 165 5.85 8.13 4.80
C LEU A 165 5.73 9.26 3.78
N VAL A 166 5.43 8.95 2.52
CA VAL A 166 5.20 9.95 1.46
C VAL A 166 3.99 10.84 1.78
N ILE A 167 2.89 10.24 2.25
CA ILE A 167 1.70 10.99 2.68
C ILE A 167 2.01 11.88 3.89
N ARG A 168 2.71 11.36 4.92
CA ARG A 168 3.04 12.14 6.13
C ARG A 168 3.97 13.31 5.83
N LYS A 169 4.98 13.12 4.95
CA LYS A 169 5.87 14.20 4.52
C LYS A 169 5.11 15.34 3.85
N LYS A 170 4.02 15.06 3.13
CA LYS A 170 3.13 16.09 2.59
C LYS A 170 2.46 16.88 3.72
N SER A 171 1.92 16.18 4.72
CA SER A 171 1.23 16.80 5.86
C SER A 171 2.13 17.70 6.72
N SER A 172 3.45 17.44 6.79
CA SER A 172 4.38 18.28 7.57
C SER A 172 4.97 19.44 6.78
N SER A 173 4.82 19.43 5.46
CA SER A 173 5.23 20.52 4.56
C SER A 173 4.12 21.56 4.35
N THR A 174 2.99 21.38 5.04
CA THR A 174 1.82 22.26 5.07
C THR A 174 1.79 22.96 6.42
#